data_AF-A0A060Z0N8-F1
#
_entry.id   AF-A0A060Z0N8-F1
#
_cell.length_a   1.000
_cell.length_b   1.000
_cell.length_c   1.000
_cell.angle_alpha   90.00
_cell.angle_beta   90.00
_cell.angle_gamma   90.00
#
_symmetry.space_group_name_H-M   'P 1'
#
loop_
_entity.id
_entity.type
_entity.pdbx_description
1 polymer ?
#
loop_
_entity_poly.entity_id
_entity_poly.type
_entity_poly.pdbx_seq_one_letter_code
_entity_poly.pdbx_strand_id
1 'polypeptide(L)'
;MLYINKVYEYICLKLSWCTLALFTQVRDVEALVRRFKTDLHNCVGFIQEPKRLKDSIRELYDHYVQQSDVVDIVGVDADIQREYSRQREHLERNVASLKRKLAKDTEVHRTENVKIMKENVSLIKEINDLRRELRLVRTQVHDNKSQSGISKKKLSSSDLTGDWTLTHNNI
;
A
#
# COMPACT_ATOMS: atom_id res chain seq x y z
N MET A 1 22.19 -58.64 -29.49
CA MET A 1 23.54 -58.03 -29.40
C MET A 1 23.85 -57.01 -30.52
N LEU A 2 23.56 -57.31 -31.80
CA LEU A 2 23.90 -56.41 -32.93
C LEU A 2 23.31 -54.99 -32.82
N TYR A 3 22.05 -54.85 -32.39
CA TYR A 3 21.40 -53.54 -32.25
C TYR A 3 22.05 -52.66 -31.19
N ILE A 4 22.41 -53.25 -30.04
CA ILE A 4 23.07 -52.55 -28.94
C ILE A 4 24.43 -52.02 -29.42
N ASN A 5 25.24 -52.82 -30.11
CA ASN A 5 26.51 -52.37 -30.70
C ASN A 5 26.32 -51.22 -31.70
N LYS A 6 25.28 -51.27 -32.55
CA LYS A 6 24.98 -50.19 -33.51
C LYS A 6 24.56 -48.89 -32.82
N VAL A 7 23.81 -48.97 -31.72
CA VAL A 7 23.44 -47.80 -30.91
C VAL A 7 24.66 -47.20 -30.21
N TYR A 8 25.53 -48.04 -29.63
CA TYR A 8 26.80 -47.58 -29.02
C TYR A 8 27.72 -46.90 -30.04
N GLU A 9 27.87 -47.47 -31.24
CA GLU A 9 28.67 -46.90 -32.33
C GLU A 9 28.13 -45.51 -32.76
N TYR A 10 26.80 -45.37 -32.90
CA TYR A 10 26.15 -44.10 -33.21
C TYR A 10 26.36 -43.03 -32.12
N ILE A 11 26.21 -43.41 -30.85
CA ILE A 11 26.40 -42.49 -29.71
C ILE A 11 27.86 -42.03 -29.63
N CYS A 12 28.83 -42.96 -29.77
CA CYS A 12 30.26 -42.64 -29.77
C CYS A 12 30.62 -41.70 -30.92
N LEU A 13 30.12 -41.95 -32.13
CA LEU A 13 30.29 -41.05 -33.26
C LEU A 13 29.69 -39.67 -32.94
N LYS A 14 28.45 -39.61 -32.46
CA LYS A 14 27.79 -38.32 -32.19
C LYS A 14 28.47 -37.51 -31.08
N LEU A 15 28.93 -38.15 -30.01
CA LEU A 15 29.73 -37.49 -28.97
C LEU A 15 31.07 -36.97 -29.51
N SER A 16 31.75 -37.77 -30.35
CA SER A 16 33.01 -37.37 -30.99
C SER A 16 32.82 -36.14 -31.88
N TRP A 17 31.77 -36.15 -32.72
CA TRP A 17 31.41 -35.02 -33.57
C TRP A 17 31.04 -33.77 -32.76
N CYS A 18 30.23 -33.89 -31.69
CA CYS A 18 29.90 -32.76 -30.81
C CYS A 18 31.14 -32.17 -30.13
N THR A 19 32.07 -33.04 -29.67
CA THR A 19 33.31 -32.60 -29.02
C THR A 19 34.22 -31.88 -30.01
N LEU A 20 34.36 -32.42 -31.23
CA LEU A 20 35.13 -31.78 -32.29
C LEU A 20 34.51 -30.44 -32.69
N ALA A 21 33.20 -30.38 -32.91
CA ALA A 21 32.47 -29.17 -33.28
C ALA A 21 32.59 -28.07 -32.20
N LEU A 22 32.46 -28.45 -30.93
CA LEU A 22 32.64 -27.52 -29.82
C LEU A 22 34.09 -27.02 -29.75
N PHE A 23 35.06 -27.92 -29.91
CA PHE A 23 36.49 -27.55 -29.91
C PHE A 23 36.86 -26.63 -31.08
N THR A 24 36.33 -26.89 -32.27
CA THR A 24 36.54 -26.00 -33.42
C THR A 24 35.90 -24.63 -33.19
N GLN A 25 34.67 -24.58 -32.67
CA GLN A 25 33.99 -23.32 -32.39
C GLN A 25 34.74 -22.47 -31.36
N VAL A 26 35.23 -23.10 -30.27
CA VAL A 26 36.06 -22.41 -29.28
C VAL A 26 37.33 -21.85 -29.92
N ARG A 27 38.02 -22.64 -30.76
CA ARG A 27 39.22 -22.19 -31.46
C ARG A 27 38.95 -21.05 -32.45
N ASP A 28 37.82 -21.07 -33.14
CA ASP A 28 37.44 -20.03 -34.09
C ASP A 28 37.16 -18.71 -33.36
N VAL A 29 36.46 -18.77 -32.22
CA VAL A 29 36.22 -17.60 -31.36
C VAL A 29 37.54 -17.07 -30.78
N GLU A 30 38.42 -17.95 -30.29
CA GLU A 30 39.74 -17.53 -29.81
C GLU A 30 40.57 -16.87 -30.91
N ALA A 31 40.55 -17.41 -32.13
CA ALA A 31 41.25 -16.83 -33.27
C ALA A 31 40.68 -15.45 -33.64
N LEU A 32 39.36 -15.29 -33.60
CA LEU A 32 38.68 -14.01 -33.83
C LEU A 32 39.13 -12.97 -32.80
N VAL A 33 39.12 -13.32 -31.51
CA VAL A 33 39.56 -12.43 -30.42
C VAL A 33 41.03 -12.04 -30.58
N ARG A 34 41.90 -12.97 -30.95
CA ARG A 34 43.33 -12.68 -31.18
C ARG A 34 43.53 -11.72 -32.36
N ARG A 35 42.79 -11.90 -33.45
CA ARG A 35 42.82 -10.96 -34.60
C ARG A 35 42.32 -9.58 -34.19
N PHE A 36 41.16 -9.50 -33.54
CA PHE A 36 40.61 -8.22 -33.06
C PHE A 36 41.58 -7.47 -32.15
N LYS A 37 42.21 -8.18 -31.20
CA LYS A 37 43.22 -7.59 -30.31
C LYS A 37 44.40 -7.01 -31.09
N THR A 38 44.83 -7.70 -32.14
CA THR A 38 45.94 -7.27 -33.00
C THR A 38 45.55 -6.02 -33.78
N ASP A 39 44.36 -5.99 -34.38
CA ASP A 39 43.88 -4.85 -35.16
C ASP A 39 43.59 -3.63 -34.28
N LEU A 40 43.10 -3.84 -33.05
CA LEU A 40 42.99 -2.79 -32.05
C LEU A 40 44.36 -2.23 -31.66
N HIS A 41 45.36 -3.10 -31.47
CA HIS A 41 46.73 -2.66 -31.16
C HIS A 41 47.32 -1.81 -32.30
N ASN A 42 47.02 -2.17 -33.55
CA ASN A 42 47.39 -1.37 -34.72
C ASN A 42 46.71 0.01 -34.71
N CYS A 43 45.42 0.08 -34.35
CA CYS A 43 44.71 1.36 -34.21
C CYS A 43 45.33 2.26 -33.13
N VAL A 44 45.69 1.69 -31.98
CA VAL A 44 46.36 2.43 -30.88
C VAL A 44 47.70 3.04 -31.33
N GLY A 45 48.35 2.47 -32.35
CA GLY A 45 49.53 3.07 -33.00
C GLY A 45 49.29 4.48 -33.55
N PHE A 46 48.03 4.85 -33.85
CA PHE A 46 47.65 6.17 -34.33
C PHE A 46 47.20 7.13 -33.22
N ILE A 47 47.52 6.85 -31.94
CA ILE A 47 47.05 7.67 -30.81
C ILE A 47 47.46 9.15 -30.89
N GLN A 48 48.56 9.45 -31.57
CA GLN A 48 49.02 10.83 -31.80
C GLN A 48 48.32 11.53 -32.99
N GLU A 49 47.56 10.79 -33.79
CA GLU A 49 46.88 11.27 -35.00
C GLU A 49 45.35 11.07 -34.89
N PRO A 50 44.62 11.97 -34.19
CA PRO A 50 43.24 11.72 -33.76
C PRO A 50 42.24 11.52 -34.91
N LYS A 51 42.48 12.12 -36.08
CA LYS A 51 41.63 11.90 -37.27
C LYS A 51 41.77 10.47 -37.80
N ARG A 52 43.00 10.00 -37.96
CA ARG A 52 43.28 8.64 -38.45
C ARG A 52 42.86 7.57 -37.46
N LEU A 53 43.05 7.81 -36.16
CA LEU A 53 42.55 6.92 -35.11
C LEU A 53 41.02 6.75 -35.20
N LYS A 54 40.29 7.85 -35.40
CA LYS A 54 38.83 7.81 -35.53
C LYS A 54 38.39 6.98 -36.74
N ASP A 55 39.06 7.16 -37.87
CA ASP A 55 38.72 6.46 -39.10
C ASP A 55 39.09 4.97 -39.00
N SER A 56 40.25 4.63 -38.44
CA SER A 56 40.65 3.23 -38.23
C SER A 56 39.75 2.49 -37.24
N ILE A 57 39.28 3.16 -36.18
CA ILE A 57 38.31 2.58 -35.23
C ILE A 57 36.95 2.36 -35.90
N ARG A 58 36.52 3.24 -36.81
CA ARG A 58 35.28 3.01 -37.57
C ARG A 58 35.39 1.79 -38.49
N GLU A 59 36.49 1.67 -39.22
CA GLU A 59 36.72 0.49 -40.06
C GLU A 59 36.76 -0.79 -39.23
N LEU A 60 37.38 -0.75 -38.05
CA LEU A 60 37.38 -1.87 -37.09
C LEU A 60 35.96 -2.21 -36.62
N TYR A 61 35.15 -1.20 -36.31
CA TYR A 61 33.75 -1.39 -35.91
C TYR A 61 32.94 -2.06 -37.02
N ASP A 62 33.01 -1.56 -38.26
CA ASP A 62 32.27 -2.10 -39.39
C ASP A 62 32.73 -3.53 -39.77
N HIS A 63 33.99 -3.88 -39.50
CA HIS A 63 34.52 -5.22 -39.79
C HIS A 63 34.08 -6.28 -38.78
N TYR A 64 34.00 -5.92 -37.50
CA TYR A 64 33.75 -6.88 -36.41
C TYR A 64 32.30 -6.89 -35.91
N VAL A 65 31.53 -5.84 -36.16
CA VAL A 65 30.12 -5.75 -35.76
C VAL A 65 29.26 -5.98 -37.01
N GLN A 66 28.54 -7.09 -37.05
CA GLN A 66 27.63 -7.36 -38.17
C GLN A 66 26.38 -6.47 -38.05
N GLN A 67 25.78 -6.06 -39.17
CA GLN A 67 24.55 -5.26 -39.15
C GLN A 67 23.40 -5.93 -38.38
N SER A 68 23.36 -7.27 -38.33
CA SER A 68 22.40 -8.03 -37.52
C SER A 68 22.54 -7.76 -36.03
N ASP A 69 23.78 -7.70 -35.51
CA ASP A 69 24.05 -7.51 -34.09
C ASP A 69 23.65 -6.09 -33.64
N VAL A 70 23.81 -5.10 -34.53
CA VAL A 70 23.37 -3.71 -34.27
C VAL A 70 21.85 -3.62 -34.19
N VAL A 71 21.13 -4.32 -35.09
CA VAL A 71 19.66 -4.35 -35.09
C VAL A 71 19.12 -5.00 -33.81
N ASP A 72 19.75 -6.08 -33.35
CA ASP A 72 19.37 -6.75 -32.10
C ASP A 72 19.63 -5.85 -30.88
N ILE A 73 20.78 -5.17 -30.80
CA ILE A 73 21.09 -4.24 -29.70
C ILE A 73 20.10 -3.06 -29.67
N VAL A 74 19.80 -2.46 -30.82
CA VAL A 74 18.85 -1.34 -30.92
C VAL A 74 17.42 -1.80 -30.63
N GLY A 75 17.04 -3.00 -31.06
CA GLY A 75 15.75 -3.61 -30.75
C GLY A 75 15.55 -3.84 -29.25
N VAL A 76 16.57 -4.38 -28.58
CA VAL A 76 16.57 -4.56 -27.13
C VAL A 76 16.45 -3.22 -26.39
N ASP A 77 17.18 -2.18 -26.81
CA ASP A 77 17.08 -0.85 -26.19
C ASP A 77 15.67 -0.23 -26.37
N ALA A 78 15.06 -0.39 -27.54
CA ALA A 78 13.71 0.08 -27.81
C ALA A 78 12.65 -0.64 -26.95
N ASP A 79 12.79 -1.95 -26.75
CA ASP A 79 11.90 -2.72 -25.89
C ASP A 79 12.07 -2.36 -24.40
N ILE A 80 13.31 -2.12 -23.95
CA ILE A 80 13.60 -1.61 -22.60
C ILE A 80 12.93 -0.25 -22.38
N GLN A 81 13.07 0.69 -23.32
CA GLN A 81 12.45 2.02 -23.22
C GLN A 81 10.92 1.95 -23.21
N ARG A 82 10.33 1.06 -24.02
CA ARG A 82 8.88 0.84 -24.04
C ARG A 82 8.38 0.29 -22.71
N GLU A 83 9.06 -0.71 -22.16
CA GLU A 83 8.68 -1.31 -20.87
C GLU A 83 8.87 -0.32 -19.71
N TYR A 84 9.95 0.45 -19.72
CA TYR A 84 10.17 1.53 -18.74
C TYR A 84 9.02 2.55 -18.77
N SER A 85 8.61 2.99 -19.96
CA SER A 85 7.52 3.95 -20.13
C SER A 85 6.18 3.40 -19.61
N ARG A 86 5.88 2.14 -19.91
CA ARG A 86 4.68 1.43 -19.44
C ARG A 86 4.65 1.33 -17.91
N GLN A 87 5.78 0.98 -17.30
CA GLN A 87 5.89 0.87 -15.84
C GLN A 87 5.75 2.25 -15.18
N ARG A 88 6.37 3.28 -15.76
CA ARG A 88 6.25 4.66 -15.27
C ARG A 88 4.80 5.12 -15.27
N GLU A 89 4.09 4.94 -16.37
CA GLU A 89 2.67 5.32 -16.49
C GLU A 89 1.78 4.56 -15.50
N HIS A 90 2.05 3.27 -15.28
CA HIS A 90 1.32 2.48 -14.27
C HIS A 90 1.52 3.03 -12.86
N LEU A 91 2.77 3.35 -12.49
CA LEU A 91 3.08 3.93 -11.19
C LEU A 91 2.46 5.32 -11.02
N GLU A 92 2.54 6.17 -12.05
CA GLU A 92 1.90 7.49 -12.05
C GLU A 92 0.39 7.39 -11.84
N ARG A 93 -0.28 6.46 -12.54
CA ARG A 93 -1.72 6.18 -12.36
C ARG A 93 -2.04 5.69 -10.94
N ASN A 94 -1.22 4.81 -10.39
CA ASN A 94 -1.42 4.30 -9.03
C ASN A 94 -1.24 5.40 -7.98
N VAL A 95 -0.20 6.23 -8.10
CA VAL A 95 0.04 7.37 -7.21
C VAL A 95 -1.13 8.35 -7.27
N ALA A 96 -1.61 8.68 -8.48
CA ALA A 96 -2.78 9.55 -8.63
C ALA A 96 -4.03 8.96 -7.99
N SER A 97 -4.27 7.66 -8.16
CA SER A 97 -5.39 6.95 -7.53
C SER A 97 -5.30 6.96 -6.00
N LEU A 98 -4.12 6.66 -5.45
CA LEU A 98 -3.87 6.65 -4.00
C LEU A 98 -4.06 8.03 -3.40
N LYS A 99 -3.54 9.09 -4.03
CA LYS A 99 -3.75 10.47 -3.58
C LYS A 99 -5.24 10.85 -3.53
N ARG A 100 -6.02 10.46 -4.55
CA ARG A 100 -7.48 10.68 -4.56
C ARG A 100 -8.19 9.92 -3.44
N LYS A 101 -7.82 8.64 -3.22
CA LYS A 101 -8.39 7.82 -2.14
C LYS A 101 -8.11 8.44 -0.78
N LEU A 102 -6.87 8.87 -0.53
CA LEU A 102 -6.47 9.50 0.73
C LEU A 102 -7.22 10.82 0.96
N ALA A 103 -7.34 11.66 -0.06
CA ALA A 103 -8.08 12.92 0.05
C ALA A 103 -9.57 12.67 0.39
N LYS A 104 -10.20 11.70 -0.30
CA LYS A 104 -11.57 11.30 -0.02
C LYS A 104 -11.73 10.76 1.40
N ASP A 105 -10.83 9.87 1.82
CA ASP A 105 -10.85 9.25 3.14
C ASP A 105 -10.71 10.28 4.26
N THR A 106 -9.79 11.24 4.08
CA THR A 106 -9.60 12.36 5.01
C THR A 106 -10.86 13.21 5.16
N GLU A 107 -11.56 13.50 4.04
CA GLU A 107 -12.80 14.27 4.08
C GLU A 107 -13.95 13.49 4.73
N VAL A 108 -14.06 12.19 4.44
CA VAL A 108 -15.03 11.30 5.12
C VAL A 108 -14.75 11.25 6.62
N HIS A 109 -13.49 11.10 7.04
CA HIS A 109 -13.12 11.11 8.45
C HIS A 109 -13.43 12.45 9.13
N ARG A 110 -13.16 13.57 8.44
CA ARG A 110 -13.48 14.91 8.95
C ARG A 110 -14.99 15.08 9.15
N THR A 111 -15.79 14.70 8.16
CA THR A 111 -17.26 14.82 8.23
C THR A 111 -17.85 13.91 9.31
N GLU A 112 -17.36 12.68 9.44
CA GLU A 112 -17.79 11.74 10.48
C GLU A 112 -17.42 12.25 11.88
N ASN A 113 -16.21 12.78 12.08
CA ASN A 113 -15.83 13.36 13.37
C ASN A 113 -16.76 14.50 13.79
N VAL A 114 -17.14 15.38 12.86
CA VAL A 114 -18.10 16.45 13.14
C VAL A 114 -19.48 15.89 13.50
N LYS A 115 -19.92 14.85 12.81
CA LYS A 115 -21.20 14.18 13.08
C LYS A 115 -21.21 13.54 14.48
N ILE A 116 -20.18 12.78 14.82
CA ILE A 116 -20.00 12.19 16.15
C ILE A 116 -19.99 13.28 17.23
N MET A 117 -19.30 14.40 17.00
CA MET A 117 -19.31 15.52 17.96
C MET A 117 -20.70 16.12 18.15
N LYS A 118 -21.49 16.27 17.08
CA LYS A 118 -22.88 16.75 17.19
C LYS A 118 -23.76 15.77 17.97
N GLU A 119 -23.63 14.48 17.70
CA GLU A 119 -24.34 13.42 18.43
C GLU A 119 -23.96 13.42 19.91
N ASN A 120 -22.67 13.51 20.23
CA ASN A 120 -22.19 13.61 21.62
C ASN A 120 -22.79 14.82 22.35
N VAL A 121 -22.83 16.00 21.71
CA VAL A 121 -23.45 17.20 22.29
C VAL A 121 -24.95 17.01 22.51
N SER A 122 -25.65 16.38 21.56
CA SER A 122 -27.08 16.08 21.69
C SER A 122 -27.37 15.11 22.83
N LEU A 123 -26.60 14.03 22.93
CA LEU A 123 -26.71 13.04 24.00
C LEU A 123 -26.41 13.65 25.37
N ILE A 124 -25.41 14.53 25.47
CA ILE A 124 -25.12 15.25 26.72
C ILE A 124 -26.30 16.14 27.12
N LYS A 125 -26.94 16.84 26.17
CA LYS A 125 -28.15 17.62 26.46
C LYS A 125 -29.27 16.74 26.98
N GLU A 126 -29.57 15.64 26.30
CA GLU A 126 -30.61 14.69 26.71
C GLU A 126 -30.34 14.13 28.12
N ILE A 127 -29.11 13.73 28.42
CA ILE A 127 -28.72 13.28 29.76
C ILE A 127 -28.96 14.37 30.80
N ASN A 128 -28.65 15.63 30.49
CA ASN A 128 -28.83 16.73 31.42
C ASN A 128 -30.32 17.07 31.65
N ASP A 129 -31.13 17.00 30.61
CA ASP A 129 -32.58 17.20 30.68
C ASP A 129 -33.24 16.11 31.52
N LEU A 130 -32.90 14.84 31.26
CA LEU A 130 -33.37 13.70 32.07
C LEU A 130 -32.94 13.82 33.54
N ARG A 131 -31.71 14.28 33.81
CA ARG A 131 -31.26 14.55 35.19
C ARG A 131 -32.06 15.68 35.85
N ARG A 132 -32.49 16.71 35.09
CA ARG A 132 -33.32 17.80 35.61
C ARG A 132 -34.72 17.31 35.93
N GLU A 133 -35.34 16.56 35.03
CA GLU A 133 -36.65 15.94 35.25
C GLU A 133 -36.63 15.02 36.48
N LEU A 134 -35.60 14.18 36.62
CA LEU A 134 -35.45 13.31 37.79
C LEU A 134 -35.37 14.10 39.10
N ARG A 135 -34.66 15.23 39.11
CA ARG A 135 -34.60 16.13 40.29
C ARG A 135 -35.97 16.71 40.59
N LEU A 136 -36.70 17.21 39.59
CA LEU A 136 -38.02 17.79 39.77
C LEU A 136 -39.01 16.77 40.35
N VAL A 137 -39.07 15.57 39.78
CA VAL A 137 -39.94 14.50 40.28
C VAL A 137 -39.57 14.11 41.71
N ARG A 138 -38.28 14.02 42.05
CA ARG A 138 -37.84 13.74 43.43
C ARG A 138 -38.28 14.83 44.42
N THR A 139 -38.18 16.10 44.05
CA THR A 139 -38.65 17.22 44.88
C THR A 139 -40.17 17.15 45.06
N GLN A 140 -40.93 16.95 43.99
CA GLN A 140 -42.39 16.79 44.08
C GLN A 140 -42.80 15.62 44.99
N VAL A 141 -42.12 14.48 44.89
CA VAL A 141 -42.36 13.33 45.79
C VAL A 141 -42.04 13.68 47.24
N HIS A 142 -40.95 14.40 47.50
CA HIS A 142 -40.60 14.86 48.84
C HIS A 142 -41.67 15.81 49.41
N ASP A 143 -42.09 16.80 48.62
CA ASP A 143 -43.08 17.80 49.04
C ASP A 143 -44.44 17.14 49.33
N ASN A 144 -44.90 16.25 48.45
CA ASN A 144 -46.13 15.48 48.66
C ASN A 144 -46.04 14.59 49.91
N LYS A 145 -44.89 13.95 50.16
CA LYS A 145 -44.68 13.17 51.39
C LYS A 145 -44.73 14.05 52.63
N SER A 146 -44.10 15.23 52.60
CA SER A 146 -44.11 16.18 53.71
C SER A 146 -45.51 16.71 54.01
N GLN A 147 -46.30 17.05 52.97
CA GLN A 147 -47.71 17.41 53.10
C GLN A 147 -48.55 16.28 53.68
N SER A 148 -48.34 15.03 53.23
CA SER A 148 -49.02 13.86 53.79
C SER A 148 -48.66 13.60 55.27
N GLY A 149 -47.40 13.86 55.64
CA GLY A 149 -46.92 13.74 57.02
C GLY A 149 -47.51 14.81 57.94
N ILE A 150 -47.64 16.04 57.44
CA ILE A 150 -48.32 17.15 58.15
C ILE A 150 -49.81 16.85 58.31
N SER A 151 -50.49 16.35 57.27
CA SER A 151 -51.90 15.93 57.36
C SER A 151 -52.10 14.80 58.38
N LYS A 152 -51.22 13.79 58.42
CA LYS A 152 -51.26 12.73 59.45
C LYS A 152 -51.02 13.28 60.86
N LYS A 153 -50.09 14.24 61.03
CA LYS A 153 -49.81 14.89 62.33
C LYS A 153 -50.94 15.82 62.79
N LYS A 154 -51.67 16.42 61.84
CA LYS A 154 -52.87 17.22 62.11
C LYS A 154 -54.04 16.34 62.54
N LEU A 155 -54.23 15.17 61.92
CA LEU A 155 -55.19 14.15 62.37
C LEU A 155 -54.84 13.62 63.77
N SER A 156 -53.57 13.33 64.08
CA SER A 156 -53.19 12.87 65.42
C SER A 156 -53.24 13.97 66.51
N SER A 157 -53.17 15.25 66.12
CA SER A 157 -53.28 16.39 67.06
C SER A 157 -54.73 16.78 67.31
N SER A 158 -55.65 16.58 66.35
CA SER A 158 -57.09 16.79 66.58
C SER A 158 -57.71 15.74 67.50
N ASP A 159 -57.14 14.53 67.54
CA ASP A 159 -57.57 13.46 68.44
C ASP A 159 -57.08 13.65 69.90
N LEU A 160 -56.16 14.57 70.17
CA LEU A 160 -55.66 14.90 71.52
C LEU A 160 -56.23 16.21 72.10
N THR A 161 -57.05 16.93 71.33
CA THR A 161 -57.74 18.16 71.78
C THR A 161 -59.24 17.98 72.00
N GLY A 162 -59.76 16.75 71.86
CA GLY A 162 -61.10 16.40 72.31
C GLY A 162 -61.06 15.88 73.74
N ASP A 163 -61.76 16.58 74.63
CA ASP A 163 -62.10 16.19 76.00
C ASP A 163 -61.14 16.62 77.12
N TRP A 164 -61.17 17.92 77.47
CA TRP A 164 -61.11 18.40 78.86
C TRP A 164 -61.75 19.80 78.92
N THR A 165 -63.07 19.89 79.12
CA THR A 165 -63.72 20.90 80.00
C THR A 165 -65.24 20.65 80.10
N LEU A 166 -65.62 19.95 81.17
CA LEU A 166 -66.63 20.33 82.18
C LEU A 166 -68.05 20.66 81.68
N THR A 167 -69.06 19.82 81.94
CA THR A 167 -69.85 19.80 83.19
C THR A 167 -70.01 21.17 83.88
N HIS A 168 -71.08 21.91 83.57
CA HIS A 168 -71.91 22.57 84.60
C HIS A 168 -73.22 23.19 84.07
N ASN A 169 -74.34 22.67 84.61
CA ASN A 169 -75.64 23.23 85.02
C ASN A 169 -76.26 24.56 84.49
N ASN A 170 -77.61 24.47 84.45
CA ASN A 170 -78.68 25.43 84.76
C ASN A 170 -79.05 26.52 83.74
N ILE A 171 -80.26 26.42 83.18
CA ILE A 171 -81.53 26.96 83.72
C ILE A 171 -82.68 26.06 83.27
#